data_AF-A0A212FK53-F1
#
_entry.id   AF-A0A212FK53-F1
#
_cell.length_a   1.000
_cell.length_b   1.000
_cell.length_c   1.000
_cell.angle_alpha   90.00
_cell.angle_beta   90.00
_cell.angle_gamma   90.00
#
_symmetry.space_group_name_H-M   'P 1'
#
loop_
_entity.id
_entity.type
_entity.pdbx_description
1 polymer ?
#
loop_
_entity_poly.entity_id
_entity_poly.type
_entity_poly.pdbx_seq_one_letter_code
_entity_poly.pdbx_strand_id
1 'polypeptide(L)'
;MAMKNYHHTQSFINLPRCTTPTGDIIEEGSFLQLQNIPSSMDVVFVVEAQNCNKNIRKAKNIDLFVETLDSKLQGNGFSDNRYAVVVYGGRGVFSRARALYVNNKPFTDAVDIPRYFEAFQIEKSTADRNRSSEALRALQTVSTLPLRAGVPRIVILFPCRSCGSGEELDYSTIYHNLMENSITLHILMDGDFSLSKKRVAKYLFGMDNSVAYTNKDYERLTGDAGLKKQVRLPKEKLGLCSSLALETNGTIWAGSKLESDRAAARRFSTVCGGRVSRVTPCAAPRCECRNAALHCRPCANHDPLELSFWNSDDIDELIDLAMDPPTLPSFR
;
A
#
# COMPACT_ATOMS: atom_id res chain seq x y z
N MET A 1 27.45 -60.39 -25.37
CA MET A 1 25.99 -60.19 -25.42
C MET A 1 25.61 -59.52 -24.10
N ALA A 2 25.44 -58.19 -24.11
CA ALA A 2 25.22 -57.39 -22.91
C ALA A 2 23.72 -57.04 -22.81
N MET A 3 23.05 -57.49 -21.77
CA MET A 3 21.74 -56.96 -21.37
C MET A 3 21.97 -55.85 -20.34
N LYS A 4 21.85 -54.59 -20.79
CA LYS A 4 21.71 -53.44 -19.89
C LYS A 4 20.23 -53.29 -19.57
N ASN A 5 19.85 -53.58 -18.33
CA ASN A 5 18.56 -53.20 -17.78
C ASN A 5 18.52 -51.68 -17.62
N TYR A 6 17.67 -51.01 -18.40
CA TYR A 6 17.32 -49.61 -18.20
C TYR A 6 16.33 -49.54 -17.03
N HIS A 7 16.78 -49.08 -15.87
CA HIS A 7 15.89 -48.58 -14.82
C HIS A 7 15.40 -47.20 -15.23
N HIS A 8 14.12 -47.12 -15.64
CA HIS A 8 13.38 -45.87 -15.65
C HIS A 8 13.19 -45.40 -14.21
N THR A 9 14.06 -44.51 -13.73
CA THR A 9 13.69 -43.65 -12.60
C THR A 9 12.62 -42.69 -13.09
N GLN A 10 11.37 -42.99 -12.76
CA GLN A 10 10.29 -42.00 -12.80
C GLN A 10 10.67 -40.89 -11.82
N SER A 11 11.12 -39.77 -12.36
CA SER A 11 11.19 -38.52 -11.63
C SER A 11 9.76 -38.15 -11.26
N PHE A 12 9.35 -38.45 -10.02
CA PHE A 12 8.13 -37.85 -9.47
C PHE A 12 8.38 -36.34 -9.42
N ILE A 13 7.84 -35.63 -10.40
CA ILE A 13 7.73 -34.18 -10.32
C ILE A 13 6.80 -33.93 -9.15
N ASN A 14 7.35 -33.59 -7.98
CA ASN A 14 6.57 -33.04 -6.88
C ASN A 14 6.04 -31.70 -7.39
N LEU A 15 4.83 -31.70 -7.95
CA LEU A 15 4.16 -30.44 -8.24
C LEU A 15 4.01 -29.68 -6.91
N PRO A 16 4.27 -28.37 -6.91
CA PRO A 16 3.99 -27.53 -5.75
C PRO A 16 2.53 -27.74 -5.30
N ARG A 17 2.29 -27.66 -4.00
CA ARG A 17 0.95 -27.78 -3.41
C ARG A 17 0.72 -26.60 -2.50
N CYS A 18 -0.50 -26.09 -2.48
CA CYS A 18 -0.91 -25.05 -1.55
C CYS A 18 -1.70 -25.64 -0.38
N THR A 19 -1.74 -24.92 0.73
CA THR A 19 -2.55 -25.29 1.90
C THR A 19 -3.54 -24.18 2.22
N THR A 20 -4.81 -24.52 2.40
CA THR A 20 -5.85 -23.58 2.85
C THR A 20 -5.66 -23.24 4.34
N PRO A 21 -6.29 -22.16 4.86
CA PRO A 21 -6.27 -21.87 6.30
C PRO A 21 -6.82 -23.01 7.17
N THR A 22 -7.69 -23.86 6.62
CA THR A 22 -8.23 -25.06 7.28
C THR A 22 -7.33 -26.28 7.21
N GLY A 23 -6.24 -26.23 6.42
CA GLY A 23 -5.28 -27.33 6.27
C GLY A 23 -5.47 -28.19 5.02
N ASP A 24 -6.43 -27.88 4.16
CA ASP A 24 -6.70 -28.63 2.93
C ASP A 24 -5.59 -28.42 1.91
N ILE A 25 -5.21 -29.48 1.22
CA ILE A 25 -4.14 -29.47 0.22
C ILE A 25 -4.74 -29.25 -1.17
N ILE A 26 -4.26 -28.23 -1.87
CA ILE A 26 -4.71 -27.84 -3.20
C ILE A 26 -3.58 -28.08 -4.21
N GLU A 27 -3.91 -28.69 -5.34
CA GLU A 27 -2.97 -28.90 -6.43
C GLU A 27 -2.68 -27.59 -7.18
N GLU A 28 -1.43 -27.38 -7.57
CA GLU A 28 -1.01 -26.27 -8.43
C GLU A 28 -1.91 -26.14 -9.67
N GLY A 29 -2.28 -24.92 -10.04
CA GLY A 29 -3.17 -24.61 -11.17
C GLY A 29 -4.66 -24.80 -10.88
N SER A 30 -5.03 -25.33 -9.71
CA SER A 30 -6.43 -25.47 -9.32
C SER A 30 -7.03 -24.15 -8.84
N PHE A 31 -8.33 -23.98 -9.12
CA PHE A 31 -9.14 -22.87 -8.62
C PHE A 31 -10.08 -23.38 -7.53
N LEU A 32 -10.23 -22.60 -6.46
CA LEU A 32 -11.23 -22.85 -5.43
C LEU A 32 -11.91 -21.56 -4.98
N GLN A 33 -13.06 -21.71 -4.34
CA GLN A 33 -13.66 -20.66 -3.55
C GLN A 33 -13.26 -20.87 -2.10
N LEU A 34 -12.46 -19.95 -1.56
CA LEU A 34 -11.94 -20.08 -0.20
C LEU A 34 -13.04 -19.75 0.81
N GLN A 35 -13.22 -20.61 1.81
CA GLN A 35 -14.17 -20.41 2.91
C GLN A 35 -13.41 -20.31 4.24
N ASN A 36 -14.11 -19.90 5.30
CA ASN A 36 -13.58 -19.83 6.66
C ASN A 36 -12.31 -18.98 6.78
N ILE A 37 -12.31 -17.83 6.11
CA ILE A 37 -11.17 -16.91 6.16
C ILE A 37 -11.06 -16.34 7.58
N PRO A 38 -9.89 -16.41 8.22
CA PRO A 38 -9.69 -15.81 9.54
C PRO A 38 -9.95 -14.30 9.48
N SER A 39 -10.72 -13.79 10.45
CA SER A 39 -10.90 -12.35 10.64
C SER A 39 -9.61 -11.75 11.22
N SER A 40 -8.64 -11.52 10.33
CA SER A 40 -7.27 -11.11 10.60
C SER A 40 -6.76 -10.21 9.47
N MET A 41 -5.64 -9.52 9.69
CA MET A 41 -5.07 -8.62 8.68
C MET A 41 -3.56 -8.74 8.53
N ASP A 42 -3.11 -8.54 7.30
CA ASP A 42 -1.70 -8.35 6.99
C ASP A 42 -1.44 -6.86 6.76
N VAL A 43 -0.63 -6.25 7.62
CA VAL A 43 -0.27 -4.83 7.55
C VAL A 43 1.20 -4.69 7.17
N VAL A 44 1.50 -3.97 6.10
CA VAL A 44 2.87 -3.78 5.62
C VAL A 44 3.22 -2.29 5.62
N PHE A 45 4.21 -1.92 6.43
CA PHE A 45 4.78 -0.59 6.41
C PHE A 45 5.84 -0.50 5.32
N VAL A 46 5.65 0.39 4.35
CA VAL A 46 6.62 0.61 3.27
C VAL A 46 7.29 1.95 3.52
N VAL A 47 8.56 1.93 3.91
CA VAL A 47 9.27 3.11 4.43
C VAL A 47 10.40 3.52 3.50
N GLU A 48 10.38 4.76 3.01
CA GLU A 48 11.51 5.32 2.29
C GLU A 48 12.63 5.64 3.29
N ALA A 49 13.81 5.05 3.12
CA ALA A 49 14.99 5.24 3.96
C ALA A 49 15.70 6.57 3.65
N GLN A 50 14.95 7.65 3.83
CA GLN A 50 15.35 9.03 3.58
C GLN A 50 15.15 9.88 4.83
N ASN A 51 15.75 11.08 4.86
CA ASN A 51 15.84 11.88 6.08
C ASN A 51 14.46 12.24 6.69
N CYS A 52 13.40 12.32 5.89
CA CYS A 52 12.05 12.59 6.40
C CYS A 52 11.51 11.50 7.35
N ASN A 53 12.00 10.26 7.22
CA ASN A 53 11.64 9.12 8.06
C ASN A 53 12.71 8.79 9.09
N LYS A 54 13.72 9.65 9.25
CA LYS A 54 14.81 9.41 10.20
C LYS A 54 14.29 9.34 11.63
N ASN A 55 14.81 8.38 12.40
CA ASN A 55 14.43 8.15 13.79
C ASN A 55 12.91 8.01 13.97
N ILE A 56 12.23 7.32 13.05
CA ILE A 56 10.75 7.24 12.98
C ILE A 56 10.08 6.92 14.33
N ARG A 57 10.72 6.10 15.17
CA ARG A 57 10.28 5.81 16.55
C ARG A 57 10.18 7.04 17.44
N LYS A 58 11.20 7.88 17.42
CA LYS A 58 11.28 9.09 18.25
C LYS A 58 10.61 10.30 17.59
N ALA A 59 10.74 10.43 16.28
CA ALA A 59 10.29 11.60 15.53
C ALA A 59 8.79 11.55 15.20
N LYS A 60 8.23 10.37 14.88
CA LYS A 60 6.86 10.24 14.35
C LYS A 60 5.93 9.42 15.25
N ASN A 61 6.16 9.37 16.56
CA ASN A 61 5.32 8.63 17.52
C ASN A 61 4.87 7.24 17.00
N ILE A 62 5.72 6.50 16.25
CA ILE A 62 5.25 5.37 15.44
C ILE A 62 4.74 4.22 16.31
N ASP A 63 5.34 4.03 17.48
CA ASP A 63 4.93 3.00 18.44
C ASP A 63 3.47 3.26 18.89
N LEU A 64 3.13 4.52 19.17
CA LEU A 64 1.76 4.93 19.49
C LEU A 64 0.81 4.76 18.30
N PHE A 65 1.29 5.05 17.09
CA PHE A 65 0.49 4.88 15.87
C PHE A 65 0.13 3.41 15.66
N VAL A 66 1.11 2.50 15.77
CA VAL A 66 0.91 1.05 15.67
C VAL A 66 -0.05 0.55 16.74
N GLU A 67 0.18 0.92 18.01
CA GLU A 67 -0.69 0.56 19.14
C GLU A 67 -2.15 0.97 18.88
N THR A 68 -2.34 2.21 18.42
CA THR A 68 -3.67 2.75 18.13
C THR A 68 -4.30 2.09 16.91
N LEU A 69 -3.52 1.82 15.85
CA LEU A 69 -3.99 1.13 14.66
C LEU A 69 -4.46 -0.28 15.01
N ASP A 70 -3.64 -1.07 15.69
CA ASP A 70 -4.00 -2.44 16.08
C ASP A 70 -5.24 -2.46 16.99
N SER A 71 -5.33 -1.55 17.96
CA SER A 71 -6.54 -1.39 18.78
C SER A 71 -7.79 -1.11 17.93
N LYS A 72 -7.68 -0.32 16.86
CA LYS A 72 -8.79 -0.06 15.93
C LYS A 72 -9.10 -1.26 15.02
N LEU A 73 -8.10 -2.04 14.63
CA LEU A 73 -8.32 -3.29 13.90
C LEU A 73 -9.08 -4.30 14.79
N GLN A 74 -8.61 -4.51 16.01
CA GLN A 74 -9.25 -5.38 17.00
C GLN A 74 -10.67 -4.93 17.36
N GLY A 75 -10.87 -3.63 17.54
CA GLY A 75 -12.20 -3.06 17.77
C GLY A 75 -13.19 -3.26 16.62
N ASN A 76 -12.71 -3.55 15.41
CA ASN A 76 -13.53 -3.92 14.24
C ASN A 76 -13.55 -5.44 13.97
N GLY A 77 -13.10 -6.26 14.93
CA GLY A 77 -13.18 -7.72 14.84
C GLY A 77 -12.00 -8.40 14.15
N PHE A 78 -10.93 -7.67 13.83
CA PHE A 78 -9.70 -8.26 13.28
C PHE A 78 -8.74 -8.66 14.41
N SER A 79 -8.45 -9.94 14.52
CA SER A 79 -7.53 -10.52 15.50
C SER A 79 -6.39 -11.25 14.79
N ASP A 80 -5.31 -11.60 15.50
CA ASP A 80 -4.12 -12.21 14.88
C ASP A 80 -3.59 -11.38 13.69
N ASN A 81 -3.55 -10.06 13.89
CA ASN A 81 -2.99 -9.12 12.92
C ASN A 81 -1.48 -9.26 12.93
N ARG A 82 -0.88 -9.25 11.74
CA ARG A 82 0.57 -9.34 11.60
C ARG A 82 1.13 -8.22 10.75
N TYR A 83 2.34 -7.81 11.09
CA TYR A 83 2.99 -6.60 10.64
C TYR A 83 4.32 -6.92 10.00
N ALA A 84 4.63 -6.29 8.87
CA ALA A 84 5.93 -6.37 8.20
C ALA A 84 6.43 -4.97 7.85
N VAL A 85 7.73 -4.87 7.58
CA VAL A 85 8.36 -3.63 7.09
C VAL A 85 9.10 -3.91 5.79
N VAL A 86 8.83 -3.11 4.77
CA VAL A 86 9.60 -3.02 3.53
C VAL A 86 10.31 -1.67 3.52
N VAL A 87 11.61 -1.67 3.26
CA VAL A 87 12.43 -0.46 3.19
C VAL A 87 12.97 -0.27 1.79
N TYR A 88 12.96 0.97 1.30
CA TYR A 88 13.43 1.31 -0.05
C TYR A 88 14.12 2.70 -0.08
N GLY A 89 14.71 3.07 -1.22
CA GLY A 89 15.23 4.43 -1.43
C GLY A 89 16.46 4.81 -0.59
N GLY A 90 17.10 3.86 0.09
CA GLY A 90 18.26 4.06 0.96
C GLY A 90 19.60 3.82 0.25
N ARG A 91 20.64 3.49 1.04
CA ARG A 91 21.98 3.13 0.57
C ARG A 91 22.33 1.67 0.86
N GLY A 92 23.41 1.19 0.26
CA GLY A 92 23.91 -0.17 0.45
C GLY A 92 22.83 -1.20 0.14
N VAL A 93 22.52 -2.05 1.11
CA VAL A 93 21.49 -3.10 0.97
C VAL A 93 20.08 -2.52 0.80
N PHE A 94 19.80 -1.30 1.25
CA PHE A 94 18.48 -0.64 1.12
C PHE A 94 18.37 0.23 -0.13
N SER A 95 19.37 0.17 -1.02
CA SER A 95 19.37 0.87 -2.30
C SER A 95 18.37 0.28 -3.30
N ARG A 96 17.89 -0.93 -3.04
CA ARG A 96 16.72 -1.56 -3.66
C ARG A 96 15.70 -1.89 -2.58
N ALA A 97 14.43 -1.88 -2.96
CA ALA A 97 13.36 -2.25 -2.05
C ALA A 97 13.54 -3.67 -1.49
N ARG A 98 13.31 -3.85 -0.19
CA ARG A 98 13.40 -5.16 0.45
C ARG A 98 12.58 -5.25 1.73
N ALA A 99 12.04 -6.42 1.98
CA ALA A 99 11.46 -6.78 3.27
C ALA A 99 12.55 -6.92 4.34
N LEU A 100 12.24 -6.45 5.55
CA LEU A 100 13.09 -6.66 6.72
C LEU A 100 12.75 -8.00 7.38
N TYR A 101 13.79 -8.65 7.89
CA TYR A 101 13.67 -9.90 8.64
C TYR A 101 14.29 -9.69 10.02
N VAL A 102 13.53 -9.95 11.07
CA VAL A 102 14.02 -9.97 12.45
C VAL A 102 13.80 -11.38 12.98
N ASN A 103 14.85 -12.00 13.52
CA ASN A 103 14.82 -13.41 13.94
C ASN A 103 14.34 -14.37 12.82
N ASN A 104 14.79 -14.11 11.59
CA ASN A 104 14.42 -14.86 10.38
C ASN A 104 12.91 -14.88 10.06
N LYS A 105 12.14 -13.93 10.60
CA LYS A 105 10.71 -13.77 10.32
C LYS A 105 10.49 -12.46 9.57
N PRO A 106 9.65 -12.44 8.51
CA PRO A 106 9.25 -11.19 7.83
C PRO A 106 8.05 -10.51 8.49
N PHE A 107 7.22 -11.27 9.21
CA PHE A 107 6.03 -10.80 9.91
C PHE A 107 6.19 -10.97 11.43
N THR A 108 5.57 -10.06 12.17
CA THR A 108 5.52 -10.04 13.64
C THR A 108 4.20 -9.45 14.13
N ASP A 109 3.99 -9.32 15.44
CA ASP A 109 2.80 -8.70 16.03
C ASP A 109 3.00 -7.19 16.28
N ALA A 110 1.95 -6.51 16.74
CA ALA A 110 1.95 -5.08 17.02
C ALA A 110 2.92 -4.68 18.15
N VAL A 111 3.27 -5.60 19.05
CA VAL A 111 4.16 -5.35 20.19
C VAL A 111 5.62 -5.38 19.74
N ASP A 112 5.97 -6.29 18.83
CA ASP A 112 7.34 -6.54 18.40
C ASP A 112 7.75 -5.80 17.11
N ILE A 113 6.81 -5.25 16.33
CA ILE A 113 7.12 -4.44 15.12
C ILE A 113 8.05 -3.25 15.36
N PRO A 114 8.12 -2.59 16.56
CA PRO A 114 9.13 -1.57 16.82
C PRO A 114 10.57 -2.03 16.54
N ARG A 115 10.89 -3.30 16.74
CA ARG A 115 12.23 -3.87 16.45
C ARG A 115 12.57 -3.83 14.96
N TYR A 116 11.57 -3.95 14.09
CA TYR A 116 11.79 -3.85 12.64
C TYR A 116 12.12 -2.42 12.23
N PHE A 117 11.52 -1.41 12.88
CA PHE A 117 11.88 -0.01 12.66
C PHE A 117 13.30 0.34 13.11
N GLU A 118 13.91 -0.46 13.99
CA GLU A 118 15.30 -0.31 14.42
C GLU A 118 16.30 -1.08 13.55
N ALA A 119 15.83 -2.08 12.80
CA ALA A 119 16.65 -2.96 11.98
C ALA A 119 17.23 -2.28 10.72
N PHE A 120 16.85 -1.03 10.45
CA PHE A 120 17.44 -0.21 9.39
C PHE A 120 17.85 1.16 9.93
N GLN A 121 18.88 1.74 9.32
CA GLN A 121 19.43 3.03 9.72
C GLN A 121 19.40 3.99 8.54
N ILE A 122 18.99 5.23 8.80
CA ILE A 122 18.98 6.31 7.82
C ILE A 122 20.17 7.22 8.11
N GLU A 123 21.19 7.17 7.25
CA GLU A 123 22.39 7.99 7.39
C GLU A 123 22.09 9.48 7.11
N LYS A 124 22.87 10.40 7.68
CA LYS A 124 22.66 11.85 7.52
C LYS A 124 22.80 12.35 6.08
N SER A 125 23.54 11.64 5.21
CA SER A 125 23.85 12.08 3.85
C SER A 125 23.02 11.38 2.76
N THR A 126 21.95 10.65 3.11
CA THR A 126 21.16 9.86 2.14
C THR A 126 20.32 10.69 1.17
N ALA A 127 20.27 12.01 1.30
CA ALA A 127 19.51 12.90 0.43
C ALA A 127 20.15 13.01 -0.97
N ASP A 128 20.15 11.90 -1.71
CA ASP A 128 20.44 11.91 -3.13
C ASP A 128 19.14 12.25 -3.89
N ARG A 129 18.90 13.55 -4.03
CA ARG A 129 17.72 14.07 -4.73
C ARG A 129 17.67 13.67 -6.20
N ASN A 130 18.78 13.22 -6.78
CA ASN A 130 18.86 12.83 -8.19
C ASN A 130 18.51 11.36 -8.42
N ARG A 131 18.36 10.57 -7.37
CA ARG A 131 17.99 9.16 -7.50
C ARG A 131 16.47 9.01 -7.64
N SER A 132 16.02 8.02 -8.39
CA SER A 132 14.60 7.65 -8.44
C SER A 132 14.04 7.31 -7.04
N SER A 133 12.73 7.50 -6.86
CA SER A 133 12.02 7.18 -5.61
C SER A 133 12.04 5.66 -5.35
N GLU A 134 11.89 4.84 -6.39
CA GLU A 134 11.69 3.38 -6.34
C GLU A 134 10.48 2.94 -5.50
N ALA A 135 9.49 3.82 -5.30
CA ALA A 135 8.29 3.53 -4.53
C ALA A 135 7.41 2.48 -5.22
N LEU A 136 7.27 2.50 -6.54
CA LEU A 136 6.53 1.51 -7.31
C LEU A 136 7.16 0.12 -7.17
N ARG A 137 8.50 0.05 -7.23
CA ARG A 137 9.22 -1.21 -6.99
C ARG A 137 9.07 -1.69 -5.54
N ALA A 138 8.99 -0.77 -4.58
CA ALA A 138 8.71 -1.12 -3.19
C ALA A 138 7.30 -1.68 -3.00
N LEU A 139 6.30 -1.09 -3.66
CA LEU A 139 4.93 -1.61 -3.69
C LEU A 139 4.86 -3.00 -4.35
N GLN A 140 5.56 -3.19 -5.48
CA GLN A 140 5.68 -4.50 -6.11
C GLN A 140 6.29 -5.55 -5.16
N THR A 141 7.31 -5.15 -4.38
CA THR A 141 7.99 -6.03 -3.41
C THR A 141 7.03 -6.55 -2.35
N VAL A 142 6.01 -5.77 -1.95
CA VAL A 142 4.99 -6.21 -0.98
C VAL A 142 4.32 -7.50 -1.43
N SER A 143 4.01 -7.63 -2.73
CA SER A 143 3.33 -8.81 -3.28
C SER A 143 4.18 -10.09 -3.22
N THR A 144 5.48 -9.99 -2.93
CA THR A 144 6.38 -11.14 -2.77
C THR A 144 6.48 -11.64 -1.33
N LEU A 145 5.87 -10.93 -0.38
CA LEU A 145 5.77 -11.38 1.00
C LEU A 145 4.84 -12.60 1.11
N PRO A 146 5.02 -13.47 2.13
CA PRO A 146 4.14 -14.62 2.37
C PRO A 146 2.80 -14.17 2.96
N LEU A 147 2.01 -13.44 2.17
CA LEU A 147 0.71 -12.87 2.52
C LEU A 147 -0.34 -13.97 2.68
N ARG A 148 -1.24 -13.83 3.66
CA ARG A 148 -2.28 -14.81 3.97
C ARG A 148 -3.32 -14.78 2.85
N ALA A 149 -3.83 -15.96 2.51
CA ALA A 149 -4.84 -16.12 1.48
C ALA A 149 -6.18 -15.59 1.97
N GLY A 150 -6.85 -14.77 1.15
CA GLY A 150 -8.20 -14.26 1.41
C GLY A 150 -8.33 -13.19 2.50
N VAL A 151 -7.31 -13.00 3.36
CA VAL A 151 -7.35 -11.94 4.38
C VAL A 151 -7.13 -10.56 3.75
N PRO A 152 -7.75 -9.50 4.29
CA PRO A 152 -7.46 -8.14 3.86
C PRO A 152 -5.98 -7.74 4.06
N ARG A 153 -5.46 -6.95 3.12
CA ARG A 153 -4.05 -6.54 3.09
C ARG A 153 -3.96 -5.03 3.03
N ILE A 154 -3.29 -4.45 4.01
CA ILE A 154 -3.13 -3.01 4.15
C ILE A 154 -1.67 -2.67 3.93
N VAL A 155 -1.40 -1.73 3.02
CA VAL A 155 -0.08 -1.11 2.88
C VAL A 155 -0.14 0.31 3.39
N ILE A 156 0.82 0.68 4.24
CA ILE A 156 0.99 2.05 4.71
C ILE A 156 2.36 2.55 4.22
N LEU A 157 2.33 3.39 3.20
CA LEU A 157 3.51 3.98 2.56
C LEU A 157 3.93 5.27 3.28
N PHE A 158 5.22 5.41 3.56
CA PHE A 158 5.86 6.62 4.10
C PHE A 158 6.83 7.19 3.04
N PRO A 159 6.33 7.91 2.02
CA PRO A 159 7.18 8.47 0.98
C PRO A 159 7.77 9.81 1.45
N CYS A 160 9.05 10.03 1.14
CA CYS A 160 9.71 11.33 1.25
C CYS A 160 9.76 12.06 -0.10
N ARG A 161 9.75 11.32 -1.23
CA ARG A 161 9.84 11.87 -2.59
C ARG A 161 8.60 11.50 -3.43
N SER A 162 8.43 12.23 -4.53
CA SER A 162 7.36 11.97 -5.49
C SER A 162 7.54 10.61 -6.17
N CYS A 163 6.45 9.85 -6.25
CA CYS A 163 6.44 8.49 -6.76
C CYS A 163 6.14 8.47 -8.26
N GLY A 164 6.87 7.63 -9.01
CA GLY A 164 6.70 7.44 -10.45
C GLY A 164 7.64 8.28 -11.34
N SER A 165 8.26 9.34 -10.83
CA SER A 165 9.24 10.11 -11.63
C SER A 165 10.56 9.34 -11.75
N GLY A 166 10.90 8.91 -12.97
CA GLY A 166 12.14 8.17 -13.25
C GLY A 166 12.13 6.72 -12.73
N GLU A 167 10.95 6.15 -12.51
CA GLU A 167 10.78 4.73 -12.19
C GLU A 167 10.57 3.93 -13.48
N GLU A 168 11.10 2.70 -13.51
CA GLU A 168 11.01 1.80 -14.67
C GLU A 168 9.62 1.16 -14.79
N LEU A 169 8.92 1.00 -13.67
CA LEU A 169 7.60 0.37 -13.61
C LEU A 169 6.52 1.38 -13.97
N ASP A 170 5.56 0.94 -14.78
CA ASP A 170 4.41 1.72 -15.19
C ASP A 170 3.25 1.60 -14.19
N TYR A 171 2.35 2.57 -14.26
CA TYR A 171 1.20 2.72 -13.38
C TYR A 171 0.29 1.47 -13.40
N SER A 172 -0.08 1.03 -14.59
CA SER A 172 -1.01 -0.09 -14.83
C SER A 172 -0.51 -1.39 -14.21
N THR A 173 0.78 -1.71 -14.36
CA THR A 173 1.35 -2.93 -13.77
C THR A 173 1.22 -2.93 -12.25
N ILE A 174 1.53 -1.80 -11.59
CA ILE A 174 1.41 -1.71 -10.13
C ILE A 174 -0.04 -1.71 -9.69
N TYR A 175 -0.92 -0.97 -10.37
CA TYR A 175 -2.34 -0.97 -10.08
C TYR A 175 -2.91 -2.40 -10.13
N HIS A 176 -2.67 -3.14 -11.23
CA HIS A 176 -3.09 -4.52 -11.35
C HIS A 176 -2.47 -5.41 -10.27
N ASN A 177 -1.19 -5.24 -9.95
CA ASN A 177 -0.54 -6.00 -8.88
C ASN A 177 -1.21 -5.77 -7.51
N LEU A 178 -1.54 -4.52 -7.16
CA LEU A 178 -2.22 -4.20 -5.90
C LEU A 178 -3.63 -4.78 -5.88
N MET A 179 -4.39 -4.61 -6.96
CA MET A 179 -5.78 -5.09 -7.06
C MET A 179 -5.87 -6.62 -7.05
N GLU A 180 -5.04 -7.32 -7.83
CA GLU A 180 -5.00 -8.79 -7.85
C GLU A 180 -4.61 -9.38 -6.49
N ASN A 181 -3.78 -8.66 -5.73
CA ASN A 181 -3.39 -9.06 -4.39
C ASN A 181 -4.32 -8.52 -3.31
N SER A 182 -5.45 -7.88 -3.63
CA SER A 182 -6.37 -7.29 -2.65
C SER A 182 -5.67 -6.35 -1.66
N ILE A 183 -4.74 -5.54 -2.15
CA ILE A 183 -3.96 -4.60 -1.35
C ILE A 183 -4.63 -3.22 -1.39
N THR A 184 -4.99 -2.69 -0.23
CA THR A 184 -5.40 -1.31 -0.05
C THR A 184 -4.19 -0.46 0.34
N LEU A 185 -3.90 0.57 -0.45
CA LEU A 185 -2.76 1.46 -0.23
C LEU A 185 -3.16 2.73 0.51
N HIS A 186 -2.65 2.92 1.72
CA HIS A 186 -2.70 4.18 2.44
C HIS A 186 -1.34 4.88 2.42
N ILE A 187 -1.34 6.21 2.40
CA ILE A 187 -0.12 7.01 2.37
C ILE A 187 -0.05 7.93 3.58
N LEU A 188 1.07 7.92 4.28
CA LEU A 188 1.44 8.92 5.29
C LEU A 188 2.46 9.86 4.66
N MET A 189 1.97 10.94 4.03
CA MET A 189 2.84 11.84 3.27
C MET A 189 3.80 12.62 4.16
N ASP A 190 4.95 12.99 3.62
CA ASP A 190 5.85 13.95 4.25
C ASP A 190 5.28 15.38 4.18
N GLY A 191 4.59 15.77 5.25
CA GLY A 191 4.03 17.11 5.45
C GLY A 191 2.50 17.17 5.50
N ASP A 192 1.99 18.38 5.26
CA ASP A 192 0.57 18.73 5.32
C ASP A 192 -0.04 18.97 3.92
N PHE A 193 -1.38 18.95 3.87
CA PHE A 193 -2.14 19.35 2.69
C PHE A 193 -2.08 20.86 2.45
N SER A 194 -2.00 21.25 1.18
CA SER A 194 -2.15 22.64 0.76
C SER A 194 -3.63 22.93 0.47
N LEU A 195 -4.20 23.91 1.17
CA LEU A 195 -5.56 24.40 0.96
C LEU A 195 -5.54 25.88 0.55
N SER A 196 -6.57 26.30 -0.19
CA SER A 196 -6.85 27.72 -0.48
C SER A 196 -6.96 28.55 0.81
N LYS A 197 -7.51 27.96 1.88
CA LYS A 197 -7.58 28.55 3.22
C LYS A 197 -6.60 27.85 4.18
N LYS A 198 -5.45 28.47 4.43
CA LYS A 198 -4.38 27.95 5.30
C LYS A 198 -4.84 27.50 6.70
N ARG A 199 -5.84 28.18 7.30
CA ARG A 199 -6.32 27.84 8.66
C ARG A 199 -6.99 26.46 8.72
N VAL A 200 -7.68 26.05 7.67
CA VAL A 200 -8.39 24.76 7.63
C VAL A 200 -7.40 23.59 7.49
N ALA A 201 -6.27 23.82 6.80
CA ALA A 201 -5.26 22.80 6.53
C ALA A 201 -4.66 22.25 7.83
N LYS A 202 -4.57 23.08 8.87
CA LYS A 202 -4.04 22.68 10.18
C LYS A 202 -4.84 21.54 10.81
N TYR A 203 -6.16 21.50 10.59
CA TYR A 203 -7.08 20.56 11.22
C TYR A 203 -7.39 19.33 10.35
N LEU A 204 -6.94 19.32 9.09
CA LEU A 204 -7.10 18.21 8.18
C LEU A 204 -6.08 17.12 8.54
N PHE A 205 -6.57 15.91 8.75
CA PHE A 205 -5.74 14.74 9.01
C PHE A 205 -5.52 13.92 7.73
N GLY A 206 -6.53 13.77 6.89
CA GLY A 206 -6.43 12.98 5.67
C GLY A 206 -7.64 13.13 4.77
N MET A 207 -7.61 12.42 3.65
CA MET A 207 -8.74 12.32 2.74
C MET A 207 -8.71 10.99 1.97
N ASP A 208 -9.89 10.56 1.55
CA ASP A 208 -10.08 9.52 0.54
C ASP A 208 -10.82 10.07 -0.67
N ASN A 209 -11.34 9.19 -1.54
CA ASN A 209 -12.03 9.61 -2.75
C ASN A 209 -13.36 10.34 -2.46
N SER A 210 -13.94 10.14 -1.27
CA SER A 210 -15.28 10.60 -0.91
C SER A 210 -15.28 11.76 0.09
N VAL A 211 -14.44 11.70 1.11
CA VAL A 211 -14.50 12.62 2.27
C VAL A 211 -13.11 13.03 2.76
N ALA A 212 -13.08 14.16 3.48
CA ALA A 212 -11.92 14.64 4.22
C ALA A 212 -12.09 14.37 5.72
N TYR A 213 -11.02 13.95 6.37
CA TYR A 213 -10.99 13.58 7.78
C TYR A 213 -10.26 14.62 8.61
N THR A 214 -10.80 14.97 9.76
CA THR A 214 -10.30 16.03 10.64
C THR A 214 -10.24 15.57 12.10
N ASN A 215 -9.82 16.46 12.99
CA ASN A 215 -9.88 16.22 14.43
C ASN A 215 -11.31 15.97 14.97
N LYS A 216 -12.37 16.40 14.25
CA LYS A 216 -13.76 16.12 14.64
C LYS A 216 -14.11 14.64 14.57
N ASP A 217 -13.39 13.89 13.74
CA ASP A 217 -13.62 12.46 13.52
C ASP A 217 -13.04 11.56 14.63
N TYR A 218 -12.40 12.16 15.64
CA TYR A 218 -11.75 11.42 16.72
C TYR A 218 -12.71 10.51 17.50
N GLU A 219 -13.92 11.00 17.79
CA GLU A 219 -14.95 10.25 18.51
C GLU A 219 -15.78 9.38 17.55
N ARG A 220 -16.15 9.94 16.40
CA ARG A 220 -16.96 9.28 15.39
C ARG A 220 -16.46 9.64 13.99
N LEU A 221 -16.03 8.62 13.27
CA LEU A 221 -15.51 8.76 11.91
C LEU A 221 -16.65 8.95 10.91
N THR A 222 -16.91 10.19 10.51
CA THR A 222 -17.96 10.56 9.54
C THR A 222 -17.37 11.12 8.24
N GLY A 223 -16.27 11.86 8.35
CA GLY A 223 -15.70 12.64 7.25
C GLY A 223 -16.56 13.84 6.86
N ASP A 224 -15.97 14.73 6.04
CA ASP A 224 -16.60 15.93 5.49
C ASP A 224 -16.40 15.98 3.97
N ALA A 225 -17.47 15.72 3.21
CA ALA A 225 -17.48 15.76 1.75
C ALA A 225 -17.34 17.19 1.19
N GLY A 226 -17.89 18.20 1.90
CA GLY A 226 -17.78 19.60 1.50
C GLY A 226 -16.35 20.12 1.64
N LEU A 227 -15.65 19.68 2.69
CA LEU A 227 -14.23 19.94 2.86
C LEU A 227 -13.40 19.22 1.80
N LYS A 228 -13.72 17.95 1.47
CA LYS A 228 -13.00 17.19 0.43
C LYS A 228 -12.90 17.93 -0.89
N LYS A 229 -13.98 18.57 -1.34
CA LYS A 229 -14.04 19.37 -2.57
C LYS A 229 -13.06 20.55 -2.58
N GLN A 230 -12.62 21.01 -1.41
CA GLN A 230 -11.66 22.11 -1.26
C GLN A 230 -10.20 21.62 -1.16
N VAL A 231 -9.98 20.31 -0.97
CA VAL A 231 -8.63 19.73 -0.83
C VAL A 231 -8.04 19.46 -2.20
N ARG A 232 -6.93 20.13 -2.52
CA ARG A 232 -6.13 19.82 -3.71
C ARG A 232 -5.31 18.55 -3.46
N LEU A 233 -5.32 17.64 -4.44
CA LEU A 233 -4.48 16.45 -4.39
C LEU A 233 -3.00 16.85 -4.41
N PRO A 234 -2.16 16.26 -3.55
CA PRO A 234 -0.73 16.58 -3.50
C PRO A 234 0.05 15.87 -4.63
N LYS A 235 -0.38 16.06 -5.90
CA LYS A 235 0.19 15.39 -7.08
C LYS A 235 1.69 15.63 -7.22
N GLU A 236 2.16 16.85 -6.94
CA GLU A 236 3.60 17.18 -7.00
C GLU A 236 4.43 16.38 -5.97
N LYS A 237 3.88 16.14 -4.78
CA LYS A 237 4.59 15.45 -3.68
C LYS A 237 4.48 13.93 -3.75
N LEU A 238 3.36 13.41 -4.24
CA LEU A 238 3.05 11.98 -4.19
C LEU A 238 3.03 11.32 -5.57
N GLY A 239 2.99 12.09 -6.65
CA GLY A 239 2.97 11.57 -8.01
C GLY A 239 1.90 10.50 -8.23
N LEU A 240 2.29 9.41 -8.90
CA LEU A 240 1.42 8.29 -9.25
C LEU A 240 0.84 7.57 -8.02
N CYS A 241 1.55 7.55 -6.91
CA CYS A 241 1.08 6.89 -5.69
C CYS A 241 -0.19 7.54 -5.12
N SER A 242 -0.43 8.83 -5.39
CA SER A 242 -1.68 9.48 -4.96
C SER A 242 -2.91 8.86 -5.61
N SER A 243 -2.87 8.57 -6.91
CA SER A 243 -3.95 7.89 -7.63
C SER A 243 -4.08 6.44 -7.18
N LEU A 244 -2.96 5.70 -7.07
CA LEU A 244 -2.96 4.31 -6.59
C LEU A 244 -3.63 4.17 -5.21
N ALA A 245 -3.36 5.11 -4.29
CA ALA A 245 -3.98 5.09 -2.97
C ALA A 245 -5.50 5.27 -3.03
N LEU A 246 -6.01 6.17 -3.88
CA LEU A 246 -7.45 6.42 -3.99
C LEU A 246 -8.19 5.31 -4.74
N GLU A 247 -7.60 4.78 -5.81
CA GLU A 247 -8.22 3.73 -6.63
C GLU A 247 -8.26 2.37 -5.92
N THR A 248 -7.30 2.09 -5.03
CA THR A 248 -7.33 0.92 -4.14
C THR A 248 -8.25 1.10 -2.92
N ASN A 249 -9.10 2.14 -2.92
CA ASN A 249 -9.99 2.54 -1.81
C ASN A 249 -9.26 2.88 -0.50
N GLY A 250 -7.99 3.25 -0.62
CA GLY A 250 -7.16 3.73 0.47
C GLY A 250 -7.30 5.23 0.68
N THR A 251 -6.39 5.77 1.48
CA THR A 251 -6.48 7.15 1.98
C THR A 251 -5.11 7.81 2.03
N ILE A 252 -5.08 9.12 1.81
CA ILE A 252 -3.88 9.95 1.96
C ILE A 252 -3.99 10.68 3.28
N TRP A 253 -2.94 10.62 4.10
CA TRP A 253 -2.86 11.23 5.42
C TRP A 253 -1.70 12.21 5.51
N ALA A 254 -1.88 13.28 6.27
CA ALA A 254 -0.83 14.22 6.65
C ALA A 254 0.09 13.57 7.70
N GLY A 255 1.18 12.95 7.24
CA GLY A 255 2.12 12.24 8.11
C GLY A 255 2.82 13.14 9.13
N SER A 256 2.90 14.46 8.89
CA SER A 256 3.43 15.43 9.86
C SER A 256 2.66 15.48 11.18
N LYS A 257 1.39 15.03 11.21
CA LYS A 257 0.59 14.97 12.45
C LYS A 257 1.14 13.95 13.44
N LEU A 258 1.92 12.98 12.99
CA LEU A 258 2.62 12.04 13.86
C LEU A 258 3.82 12.65 14.58
N GLU A 259 4.34 13.79 14.13
CA GLU A 259 5.46 14.51 14.75
C GLU A 259 4.98 15.50 15.83
N SER A 260 3.66 15.65 15.97
CA SER A 260 3.05 16.51 16.99
C SER A 260 3.21 15.91 18.40
N ASP A 261 2.77 16.65 19.41
CA ASP A 261 2.72 16.14 20.78
C ASP A 261 1.91 14.83 20.86
N ARG A 262 2.17 14.04 21.90
CA ARG A 262 1.59 12.70 22.06
C ARG A 262 0.05 12.70 22.01
N ALA A 263 -0.62 13.74 22.51
CA ALA A 263 -2.07 13.80 22.50
C ALA A 263 -2.62 14.09 21.10
N ALA A 264 -2.03 15.04 20.37
CA ALA A 264 -2.39 15.31 18.98
C ALA A 264 -2.11 14.11 18.07
N ALA A 265 -0.94 13.48 18.21
CA ALA A 265 -0.56 12.28 17.47
C ALA A 265 -1.51 11.11 17.75
N ARG A 266 -1.96 10.93 19.01
CA ARG A 266 -2.97 9.91 19.37
C ARG A 266 -4.30 10.16 18.67
N ARG A 267 -4.78 11.41 18.61
CA ARG A 267 -6.03 11.75 17.92
C ARG A 267 -5.94 11.46 16.42
N PHE A 268 -4.84 11.89 15.78
CA PHE A 268 -4.56 11.56 14.40
C PHE A 268 -4.54 10.04 14.17
N SER A 269 -3.80 9.30 15.00
CA SER A 269 -3.68 7.84 14.91
C SER A 269 -5.03 7.14 15.08
N THR A 270 -5.91 7.68 15.92
CA THR A 270 -7.26 7.14 16.16
C THR A 270 -8.15 7.30 14.92
N VAL A 271 -8.11 8.47 14.28
CA VAL A 271 -8.87 8.73 13.05
C VAL A 271 -8.32 7.90 11.88
N CYS A 272 -6.99 7.90 11.71
CA CYS A 272 -6.32 7.10 10.68
C CYS A 272 -6.61 5.61 10.86
N GLY A 273 -6.34 5.05 12.05
CA GLY A 273 -6.62 3.66 12.35
C GLY A 273 -8.10 3.30 12.24
N GLY A 274 -9.00 4.21 12.63
CA GLY A 274 -10.45 4.02 12.47
C GLY A 274 -10.89 3.91 11.01
N ARG A 275 -10.23 4.63 10.08
CA ARG A 275 -10.54 4.55 8.64
C ARG A 275 -9.85 3.38 7.97
N VAL A 276 -8.60 3.09 8.34
CA VAL A 276 -7.82 1.94 7.85
C VAL A 276 -8.49 0.62 8.26
N SER A 277 -9.09 0.55 9.45
CA SER A 277 -9.83 -0.63 9.93
C SER A 277 -11.20 -0.84 9.28
N ARG A 278 -11.73 0.13 8.52
CA ARG A 278 -12.97 -0.03 7.74
C ARG A 278 -12.68 -0.75 6.44
N VAL A 279 -12.45 -2.05 6.54
CA VAL A 279 -12.33 -2.95 5.40
C VAL A 279 -13.43 -4.00 5.47
N THR A 280 -14.07 -4.29 4.35
CA THR A 280 -15.06 -5.36 4.23
C THR A 280 -14.34 -6.61 3.72
N PRO A 281 -14.13 -7.65 4.55
CA PRO A 281 -13.49 -8.87 4.09
C PRO A 281 -14.35 -9.55 3.02
N CYS A 282 -13.68 -10.15 2.04
CA CYS A 282 -14.35 -10.98 1.06
C CYS A 282 -14.73 -12.30 1.71
N ALA A 283 -16.04 -12.61 1.79
CA ALA A 283 -16.50 -13.82 2.47
C ALA A 283 -16.10 -15.12 1.74
N ALA A 284 -15.96 -15.06 0.42
CA ALA A 284 -15.73 -16.23 -0.42
C ALA A 284 -14.92 -15.90 -1.69
N PRO A 285 -13.64 -15.49 -1.57
CA PRO A 285 -12.81 -15.12 -2.70
C PRO A 285 -12.50 -16.34 -3.55
N ARG A 286 -12.40 -16.11 -4.87
CA ARG A 286 -11.86 -17.10 -5.80
C ARG A 286 -10.35 -17.06 -5.74
N CYS A 287 -9.73 -18.18 -5.44
CA CYS A 287 -8.29 -18.33 -5.33
C CYS A 287 -7.75 -19.34 -6.33
N GLU A 288 -6.52 -19.12 -6.76
CA GLU A 288 -5.72 -20.02 -7.58
C GLU A 288 -4.51 -20.48 -6.77
N CYS A 289 -4.21 -21.78 -6.79
CA CYS A 289 -2.94 -22.27 -6.26
C CYS A 289 -1.84 -22.07 -7.31
N ARG A 290 -0.89 -21.18 -7.01
CA ARG A 290 0.25 -20.92 -7.88
C ARG A 290 1.52 -20.68 -7.06
N ASN A 291 2.64 -21.24 -7.48
CA ASN A 291 3.94 -21.17 -6.81
C ASN A 291 3.87 -21.57 -5.33
N ALA A 292 3.14 -22.65 -5.01
CA ALA A 292 2.91 -23.11 -3.63
C ALA A 292 2.19 -22.08 -2.71
N ALA A 293 1.52 -21.07 -3.28
CA ALA A 293 0.74 -20.09 -2.55
C ALA A 293 -0.67 -19.93 -3.13
N LEU A 294 -1.64 -19.65 -2.25
CA LEU A 294 -3.00 -19.32 -2.69
C LEU A 294 -3.08 -17.83 -3.04
N HIS A 295 -3.32 -17.55 -4.32
CA HIS A 295 -3.55 -16.21 -4.85
C HIS A 295 -5.05 -15.95 -4.97
N CYS A 296 -5.59 -15.14 -4.06
CA CYS A 296 -7.02 -14.86 -3.98
C CYS A 296 -7.35 -13.50 -4.58
N ARG A 297 -8.31 -13.48 -5.51
CA ARG A 297 -8.85 -12.23 -6.05
C ARG A 297 -9.86 -11.60 -5.08
N PRO A 298 -9.97 -10.27 -5.03
CA PRO A 298 -10.99 -9.60 -4.24
C PRO A 298 -12.40 -9.99 -4.73
N CYS A 299 -13.38 -9.97 -3.83
CA CYS A 299 -14.79 -10.11 -4.20
C CYS A 299 -15.17 -8.99 -5.19
N ALA A 300 -16.12 -9.28 -6.09
CA ALA A 300 -16.57 -8.42 -7.20
C ALA A 300 -17.29 -7.11 -6.78
N ASN A 301 -16.90 -6.50 -5.66
CA ASN A 301 -17.32 -5.16 -5.27
C ASN A 301 -16.48 -4.07 -5.95
N HIS A 302 -15.38 -4.43 -6.62
CA HIS A 302 -14.76 -3.57 -7.62
C HIS A 302 -15.31 -3.99 -8.97
N ASP A 303 -16.11 -3.11 -9.59
CA ASP A 303 -16.49 -3.28 -10.98
C ASP A 303 -15.20 -3.50 -11.79
N PRO A 304 -15.05 -4.66 -12.45
CA PRO A 304 -13.92 -4.89 -13.32
C PRO A 304 -14.13 -3.97 -14.53
N LEU A 305 -13.40 -2.85 -14.56
CA LEU A 305 -13.33 -1.92 -15.67
C LEU A 305 -14.57 -1.01 -15.85
N GLU A 306 -14.84 -0.12 -14.89
CA GLU A 306 -14.97 1.28 -15.34
C GLU A 306 -13.56 1.81 -15.49
N LEU A 307 -13.05 1.66 -16.70
CA LEU A 307 -12.03 2.55 -17.24
C LEU A 307 -12.63 3.97 -17.18
N SER A 308 -12.58 4.64 -16.02
CA SER A 308 -12.67 6.09 -15.93
C SER A 308 -11.35 6.67 -16.46
N PHE A 309 -11.02 6.25 -17.69
CA PHE A 309 -10.08 6.93 -18.54
C PHE A 309 -10.83 8.20 -18.94
N TRP A 310 -10.29 9.32 -18.48
CA TRP A 310 -10.68 10.70 -18.79
C TRP A 310 -11.88 11.24 -17.99
N ASN A 311 -11.62 12.26 -17.17
CA ASN A 311 -12.67 13.24 -16.86
C ASN A 311 -13.10 13.87 -18.19
N SER A 312 -14.39 14.16 -18.37
CA SER A 312 -14.91 14.88 -19.54
C SER A 312 -14.10 16.13 -19.90
N ASP A 313 -13.56 16.78 -18.87
CA ASP A 313 -12.83 18.03 -18.99
C ASP A 313 -11.46 17.87 -19.69
N ASP A 314 -10.85 16.67 -19.65
CA ASP A 314 -9.59 16.39 -20.36
C ASP A 314 -9.83 15.96 -21.82
N ILE A 315 -11.05 15.54 -22.18
CA ILE A 315 -11.41 15.12 -23.54
C ILE A 315 -11.62 16.33 -24.45
N ASP A 316 -12.30 17.37 -23.95
CA ASP A 316 -12.55 18.58 -24.75
C ASP A 316 -11.24 19.28 -25.12
N GLU A 317 -10.27 19.32 -24.20
CA GLU A 317 -8.94 19.92 -24.44
C GLU A 317 -8.11 19.11 -25.46
N LEU A 318 -8.28 17.79 -25.50
CA LEU A 318 -7.63 16.89 -26.48
C LEU A 318 -8.32 16.91 -27.85
N ILE A 319 -9.64 17.08 -27.90
CA ILE A 319 -10.38 17.27 -29.15
C ILE A 319 -10.01 18.62 -29.77
N ASP A 320 -9.92 19.68 -28.97
CA ASP A 320 -9.49 21.00 -29.45
C ASP A 320 -8.04 20.96 -29.94
N LEU A 321 -7.15 20.24 -29.26
CA LEU A 321 -5.75 20.07 -29.69
C LEU A 321 -5.60 19.20 -30.97
N ALA A 322 -6.53 18.27 -31.20
CA ALA A 322 -6.55 17.41 -32.40
C ALA A 322 -7.29 18.04 -33.59
N MET A 323 -8.05 19.11 -33.36
CA MET A 323 -8.78 19.85 -34.38
C MET A 323 -8.02 21.05 -34.96
N ASP A 324 -6.88 21.43 -34.37
CA ASP A 324 -6.01 22.46 -34.95
C ASP A 324 -5.26 21.90 -36.18
N PRO A 325 -5.53 22.40 -37.41
CA PRO A 325 -4.80 21.95 -38.58
C PRO A 325 -3.33 22.42 -38.48
N PRO A 326 -2.35 21.59 -38.85
CA PRO A 326 -0.95 22.00 -38.85
C PRO A 326 -0.78 23.19 -39.80
N THR A 327 -0.34 24.32 -39.26
CA THR A 327 0.09 25.47 -40.06
C THR A 327 1.37 25.09 -40.80
N LEU A 328 1.23 24.75 -42.08
CA LEU A 328 2.38 24.56 -42.95
C LEU A 328 3.11 25.90 -43.12
N PRO A 329 4.44 25.96 -42.94
CA PRO A 329 5.19 27.18 -43.21
C PRO A 329 5.08 27.53 -44.70
N SER A 330 4.58 28.74 -45.00
CA SER A 330 4.58 29.28 -46.36
C SER A 330 6.03 29.51 -46.79
N PHE A 331 6.52 28.71 -47.74
CA PHE A 331 7.76 29.00 -48.43
C PHE A 331 7.55 30.24 -49.32
N ARG A 332 8.30 31.31 -49.05
CA ARG A 332 8.60 32.38 -50.00
C ARG A 332 9.83 31.99 -50.81
#